data_AF-H0SBK8-F1
#
_entry.id   AF-H0SBK8-F1
#
_cell.length_a   1.000
_cell.length_b   1.000
_cell.length_c   1.000
_cell.angle_alpha   90.00
_cell.angle_beta   90.00
_cell.angle_gamma   90.00
#
_symmetry.space_group_name_H-M   'P 1'
#
loop_
_entity.id
_entity.type
_entity.pdbx_description
1 polymer ?
#
loop_
_entity_poly.entity_id
_entity_poly.type
_entity_poly.pdbx_seq_one_letter_code
_entity_poly.pdbx_strand_id
1 'polypeptide(L)'
;MSRRNVSILALCVGFTVLLWLAADVLLIVFAGILFAVFISGGGDWIAARLGLARGFGLLIFCTLFIVGIAVFLAFAGTRFADQVQNLLNSLPRALKSVRGYIDAHDWMRRAFETFDAGDFVPSGREATSAFSTTFGVLGNLVVIVFVGLYGAIDRADM
;
A
#
# COMPACT_ATOMS: atom_id res chain seq x y z
N MET A 1 11.23 41.02 -21.56
CA MET A 1 10.95 39.64 -22.00
C MET A 1 9.53 39.58 -22.57
N SER A 2 9.38 39.06 -23.79
CA SER A 2 8.13 39.12 -24.57
C SER A 2 7.00 38.37 -23.87
N ARG A 3 5.80 38.99 -23.78
CA ARG A 3 4.57 38.39 -23.20
C ARG A 3 4.29 36.98 -23.76
N ARG A 4 4.71 36.73 -25.00
CA ARG A 4 4.60 35.45 -25.70
C ARG A 4 5.44 34.34 -25.06
N ASN A 5 6.63 34.66 -24.55
CA ASN A 5 7.48 33.70 -23.83
C ASN A 5 6.88 33.36 -22.47
N VAL A 6 6.25 34.35 -21.80
CA VAL A 6 5.56 34.12 -20.52
C VAL A 6 4.35 33.20 -20.72
N SER A 7 3.57 33.40 -21.79
CA SER A 7 2.44 32.52 -22.13
C SER A 7 2.89 31.09 -22.46
N ILE A 8 3.96 30.92 -23.24
CA ILE A 8 4.50 29.58 -23.57
C ILE A 8 5.02 28.88 -22.30
N LEU A 9 5.71 29.63 -21.44
CA LEU A 9 6.27 29.08 -20.20
C LEU A 9 5.15 28.70 -19.22
N ALA A 10 4.10 29.51 -19.10
CA ALA A 10 2.91 29.16 -18.33
C ALA A 10 2.21 27.90 -18.86
N LEU A 11 2.12 27.74 -20.19
CA LEU A 11 1.51 26.57 -20.83
C LEU A 11 2.36 25.31 -20.62
N CYS A 12 3.69 25.40 -20.75
CA CYS A 12 4.60 24.29 -20.45
C CYS A 12 4.56 23.89 -18.97
N VAL A 13 4.54 24.86 -18.06
CA VAL A 13 4.41 24.58 -16.62
C VAL A 13 3.07 23.93 -16.32
N GLY A 14 1.97 24.45 -16.89
CA GLY A 14 0.65 23.86 -16.75
C GLY A 14 0.58 22.43 -17.27
N PHE A 15 1.16 22.15 -18.44
CA PHE A 15 1.22 20.81 -19.03
C PHE A 15 2.08 19.85 -18.20
N THR A 16 3.20 20.32 -17.66
CA THR A 16 4.08 19.53 -16.79
C THR A 16 3.39 19.19 -15.47
N VAL A 17 2.68 20.15 -14.86
CA VAL A 17 1.88 19.93 -13.64
C VAL A 17 0.73 18.95 -13.92
N LEU A 18 0.07 19.06 -15.07
CA LEU A 18 -1.00 18.14 -15.47
C LEU A 18 -0.47 16.72 -15.69
N LEU A 19 0.69 16.57 -16.35
CA LEU A 19 1.38 15.29 -16.48
C LEU A 19 1.80 14.71 -15.13
N TRP A 20 2.28 15.55 -14.21
CA TRP A 20 2.66 15.10 -12.88
C TRP A 20 1.44 14.60 -12.08
N LEU A 21 0.30 15.29 -12.18
CA LEU A 21 -0.95 14.88 -11.54
C LEU A 21 -1.54 13.61 -12.18
N ALA A 22 -1.39 13.45 -13.50
CA ALA A 22 -1.86 12.27 -14.24
C ALA A 22 -0.89 11.09 -14.19
N ALA A 23 0.34 11.27 -13.71
CA ALA A 23 1.34 10.21 -13.65
C ALA A 23 0.87 9.03 -12.79
N ASP A 24 0.19 9.31 -11.68
CA ASP A 24 -0.40 8.26 -10.83
C ASP A 24 -1.44 7.45 -11.59
N VAL A 25 -2.31 8.10 -12.38
CA VAL A 25 -3.32 7.42 -13.20
C VAL A 25 -2.66 6.58 -14.28
N LEU A 26 -1.62 7.09 -14.95
CA LEU A 26 -0.86 6.35 -15.96
C LEU A 26 -0.18 5.11 -15.34
N LEU A 27 0.40 5.25 -14.15
CA LEU A 27 1.00 4.13 -13.41
C LEU A 27 -0.04 3.09 -13.01
N ILE A 28 -1.23 3.51 -12.56
CA ILE A 28 -2.34 2.61 -12.23
C ILE A 28 -2.79 1.83 -13.47
N VAL A 29 -2.96 2.49 -14.62
CA VAL A 29 -3.35 1.82 -15.87
C VAL A 29 -2.26 0.85 -16.33
N PHE A 30 -1.00 1.28 -16.31
CA PHE A 30 0.13 0.44 -16.66
C PHE A 30 0.25 -0.79 -15.74
N ALA A 31 0.07 -0.61 -14.44
CA ALA A 31 0.02 -1.71 -13.47
C ALA A 31 -1.16 -2.65 -13.75
N GLY A 32 -2.33 -2.13 -14.11
CA GLY A 32 -3.48 -2.92 -14.54
C GLY A 32 -3.16 -3.77 -15.77
N ILE A 33 -2.51 -3.21 -16.79
CA ILE A 33 -2.10 -3.95 -18.00
C ILE A 33 -1.06 -5.03 -17.66
N LEU A 34 -0.04 -4.71 -16.84
CA LEU A 34 0.92 -5.71 -16.38
C LEU A 34 0.25 -6.83 -15.60
N PHE A 35 -0.72 -6.49 -14.76
CA PHE A 35 -1.51 -7.46 -14.00
C PHE A 35 -2.36 -8.34 -14.93
N ALA A 36 -2.95 -7.78 -15.98
CA ALA A 36 -3.65 -8.55 -17.01
C ALA A 36 -2.71 -9.59 -17.66
N VAL A 37 -1.54 -9.15 -18.11
CA VAL A 37 -0.54 -10.01 -18.74
C VAL A 37 -0.05 -11.10 -17.78
N PHE A 38 0.12 -10.77 -16.51
CA PHE A 38 0.50 -11.73 -15.48
C PHE A 38 -0.56 -12.82 -15.28
N ILE A 39 -1.84 -12.44 -15.14
CA ILE A 39 -2.94 -13.41 -14.98
C ILE A 39 -3.12 -14.23 -16.25
N SER A 40 -3.18 -13.60 -17.43
CA SER A 40 -3.33 -14.32 -18.70
C SER A 40 -2.16 -15.27 -18.94
N GLY A 41 -0.92 -14.85 -18.69
CA GLY A 41 0.27 -15.70 -18.85
C GLY A 41 0.26 -16.90 -17.90
N GLY A 42 -0.10 -16.68 -16.63
CA GLY A 42 -0.23 -17.76 -15.64
C GLY A 42 -1.39 -18.71 -15.96
N GLY A 43 -2.54 -18.16 -16.34
CA GLY A 43 -3.73 -18.91 -16.74
C GLY A 43 -3.52 -19.74 -18.00
N ASP A 44 -2.86 -19.18 -19.01
CA ASP A 44 -2.51 -19.88 -20.25
C ASP A 44 -1.50 -21.01 -20.00
N TRP A 45 -0.52 -20.79 -19.11
CA TRP A 45 0.42 -21.84 -18.70
C TRP A 45 -0.26 -23.00 -17.98
N ILE A 46 -1.20 -22.70 -17.07
CA ILE A 46 -2.01 -23.70 -16.38
C ILE A 46 -2.94 -24.42 -17.36
N ALA A 47 -3.64 -23.68 -18.22
CA ALA A 47 -4.53 -24.24 -19.25
C ALA A 47 -3.76 -25.20 -20.18
N ALA A 48 -2.58 -24.80 -20.65
CA ALA A 48 -1.73 -25.63 -21.50
C ALA A 48 -1.23 -26.88 -20.79
N ARG A 49 -0.94 -26.79 -19.48
CA ARG A 49 -0.44 -27.95 -18.71
C ARG A 49 -1.53 -28.96 -18.35
N LEU A 50 -2.74 -28.48 -18.08
CA LEU A 50 -3.89 -29.33 -17.73
C LEU A 50 -4.77 -29.70 -18.93
N GLY A 51 -4.55 -29.09 -20.10
CA GLY A 51 -5.36 -29.33 -21.30
C GLY A 51 -6.79 -28.77 -21.20
N LEU A 52 -7.05 -27.80 -20.33
CA LEU A 52 -8.37 -27.20 -20.14
C LEU A 52 -8.61 -26.02 -21.08
N ALA A 53 -9.91 -25.69 -21.27
CA ALA A 53 -10.30 -24.46 -21.93
C ALA A 53 -9.73 -23.25 -21.16
N ARG A 54 -9.30 -22.25 -21.92
CA ARG A 54 -8.55 -21.08 -21.43
C ARG A 54 -9.22 -20.37 -20.23
N GLY A 55 -10.55 -20.24 -20.26
CA GLY A 55 -11.32 -19.63 -19.17
C GLY A 55 -11.17 -20.36 -17.82
N PHE A 56 -11.03 -21.69 -17.83
CA PHE A 56 -10.81 -22.46 -16.60
C PHE A 56 -9.37 -22.32 -16.10
N GLY A 57 -8.38 -22.23 -16.99
CA GLY A 57 -6.99 -21.95 -16.58
C GLY A 57 -6.85 -20.61 -15.86
N LEU A 58 -7.54 -19.58 -16.37
CA LEU A 58 -7.59 -18.25 -15.75
C LEU A 58 -8.25 -18.30 -14.36
N LEU A 59 -9.41 -18.95 -14.23
CA LEU A 59 -10.11 -19.10 -12.94
C LEU A 59 -9.26 -19.83 -11.90
N ILE A 60 -8.60 -20.92 -12.31
CA ILE A 60 -7.73 -21.70 -11.43
C ILE A 60 -6.54 -20.84 -10.97
N PHE A 61 -5.90 -20.11 -11.88
CA PHE A 61 -4.79 -19.23 -11.54
C PHE A 61 -5.21 -18.11 -10.57
N CYS A 62 -6.31 -17.42 -10.84
CA CYS A 62 -6.85 -16.39 -9.94
C CYS A 62 -7.18 -16.95 -8.56
N THR A 63 -7.83 -18.11 -8.51
CA THR A 63 -8.15 -18.79 -7.23
C THR A 63 -6.88 -19.15 -6.47
N LEU A 64 -5.89 -19.75 -7.15
CA LEU A 64 -4.61 -20.12 -6.54
C LEU A 64 -3.86 -18.89 -6.02
N PHE A 65 -3.88 -17.79 -6.77
CA PHE A 65 -3.23 -16.54 -6.39
C PHE A 65 -3.85 -15.94 -5.12
N ILE A 66 -5.19 -15.87 -5.05
CA ILE A 66 -5.90 -15.37 -3.86
C ILE A 66 -5.62 -16.26 -2.64
N VAL A 67 -5.69 -17.58 -2.81
CA VAL A 67 -5.38 -18.54 -1.73
C VAL A 67 -3.93 -18.39 -1.28
N GLY A 68 -2.99 -18.24 -2.20
CA GLY A 68 -1.58 -18.02 -1.89
C GLY A 68 -1.34 -16.76 -1.06
N ILE A 69 -2.00 -15.65 -1.41
CA ILE A 69 -1.95 -14.41 -0.62
C ILE A 69 -2.55 -14.62 0.77
N ALA A 70 -3.71 -15.26 0.89
CA ALA A 70 -4.37 -15.49 2.18
C ALA A 70 -3.49 -16.35 3.12
N VAL A 71 -2.87 -17.41 2.58
CA VAL A 71 -1.91 -18.25 3.32
C VAL A 71 -0.68 -17.43 3.72
N PHE A 72 -0.11 -16.65 2.79
CA PHE A 72 1.03 -15.80 3.10
C PHE A 72 0.72 -14.81 4.24
N LEU A 73 -0.43 -14.12 4.20
CA LEU A 73 -0.85 -13.20 5.25
C LEU A 73 -1.09 -13.91 6.58
N ALA A 74 -1.68 -15.12 6.58
CA ALA A 74 -1.89 -15.88 7.82
C ALA A 74 -0.57 -16.29 8.48
N PHE A 75 0.42 -16.73 7.70
CA PHE A 75 1.72 -17.14 8.21
C PHE A 75 2.62 -15.95 8.58
N ALA A 76 2.62 -14.89 7.78
CA ALA A 76 3.40 -13.68 8.06
C ALA A 76 2.78 -12.89 9.23
N GLY A 77 1.46 -12.72 9.21
CA GLY A 77 0.73 -11.93 10.21
C GLY A 77 0.87 -12.47 11.62
N THR A 78 0.87 -13.79 11.82
CA THR A 78 1.10 -14.40 13.13
C THR A 78 2.52 -14.13 13.65
N ARG A 79 3.55 -14.31 12.81
CA ARG A 79 4.96 -14.03 13.17
C ARG A 79 5.17 -12.55 13.53
N PHE A 80 4.57 -11.63 12.78
CA PHE A 80 4.66 -10.19 13.07
C PHE A 80 3.87 -9.82 14.33
N ALA A 81 2.68 -10.40 14.53
CA ALA A 81 1.87 -10.16 15.72
C ALA A 81 2.62 -10.59 16.99
N ASP A 82 3.24 -11.78 16.99
CA ASP A 82 4.02 -12.26 18.13
C ASP A 82 5.22 -11.35 18.45
N GLN A 83 5.88 -10.82 17.41
CA GLN A 83 7.00 -9.87 17.57
C GLN A 83 6.53 -8.53 18.16
N VAL A 84 5.41 -7.99 17.66
CA VAL A 84 4.82 -6.76 18.19
C VAL A 84 4.33 -6.96 19.63
N GLN A 85 3.73 -8.11 19.94
CA GLN A 85 3.25 -8.41 21.29
C GLN A 85 4.41 -8.52 22.28
N ASN A 86 5.54 -9.11 21.89
CA ASN A 86 6.74 -9.16 22.72
C ASN A 86 7.36 -7.77 22.97
N LEU A 87 7.34 -6.89 21.97
CA LEU A 87 7.74 -5.49 22.13
C LEU A 87 6.80 -4.75 23.09
N LEU A 88 5.48 -4.86 22.89
CA LEU A 88 4.46 -4.27 23.77
C LEU A 88 4.56 -4.77 25.21
N ASN A 89 4.88 -6.06 25.42
CA ASN A 89 5.07 -6.64 26.75
C ASN A 89 6.37 -6.21 27.43
N SER A 90 7.40 -5.87 26.65
CA SER A 90 8.70 -5.40 27.15
C SER A 90 8.72 -3.88 27.38
N LEU A 91 7.88 -3.15 26.65
CA LEU A 91 7.67 -1.71 26.73
C LEU A 91 7.42 -1.19 28.17
N PRO A 92 6.52 -1.79 28.99
CA PRO A 92 6.29 -1.32 30.35
C PRO A 92 7.52 -1.48 31.27
N ARG A 93 8.39 -2.46 31.03
CA ARG A 93 9.63 -2.63 31.82
C ARG A 93 10.68 -1.58 31.45
N ALA A 94 10.78 -1.26 30.16
CA ALA A 94 11.62 -0.17 29.68
C ALA A 94 11.13 1.19 30.24
N LEU A 95 9.81 1.44 30.21
CA LEU A 95 9.22 2.66 30.78
C LEU A 95 9.43 2.79 32.29
N LYS A 96 9.32 1.70 33.07
CA LYS A 96 9.60 1.73 34.52
C LYS A 96 11.05 2.07 34.83
N SER A 97 11.98 1.51 34.06
CA SER A 97 13.42 1.78 34.23
C SER A 97 13.71 3.25 33.91
N VAL A 98 13.16 3.77 32.82
CA VAL A 98 13.29 5.17 32.42
C VAL A 98 12.67 6.12 33.46
N ARG A 99 11.48 5.81 34.00
CA ARG A 99 10.88 6.60 35.10
C ARG A 99 11.77 6.67 36.34
N GLY A 100 12.39 5.55 36.74
CA GLY A 100 13.32 5.54 37.86
C GLY A 100 14.56 6.42 37.64
N TYR A 101 15.07 6.50 36.40
CA TYR A 101 16.16 7.42 36.04
C TYR A 101 15.72 8.89 35.99
N ILE A 102 14.48 9.16 35.55
CA ILE A 102 13.90 10.51 35.49
C ILE A 102 13.61 11.05 36.90
N ASP A 103 13.03 10.24 37.78
CA ASP A 103 12.74 10.64 39.17
C ASP A 103 14.01 10.89 40.00
N ALA A 104 15.13 10.27 39.61
CA ALA A 104 16.43 10.49 40.23
C ALA A 104 17.12 11.81 39.78
N HIS A 105 16.62 12.50 38.74
CA HIS A 105 17.26 13.70 38.18
C HIS A 105 16.25 14.85 37.93
N ASP A 106 16.26 15.86 38.80
CA ASP A 106 15.36 17.03 38.77
C ASP A 106 15.43 17.90 37.49
N TRP A 107 16.52 17.83 36.72
CA TRP A 107 16.64 18.52 35.44
C TRP A 107 15.84 17.82 34.33
N MET A 108 15.67 16.51 34.43
CA MET A 108 14.97 15.68 33.45
C MET A 108 13.46 15.78 33.61
N ARG A 109 12.96 15.87 34.86
CA ARG A 109 11.56 16.13 35.16
C ARG A 109 11.03 17.42 34.53
N ARG A 110 11.81 18.50 34.61
CA ARG A 110 11.50 19.80 33.98
C ARG A 110 11.49 19.75 32.45
N ALA A 111 12.37 18.95 31.84
CA ALA A 111 12.36 18.74 30.40
C ALA A 111 11.08 18.01 29.96
N PHE A 112 10.66 16.97 30.69
CA PHE A 112 9.45 16.21 30.37
C PHE A 112 8.14 16.94 30.66
N GLU A 113 8.08 17.88 31.61
CA GLU A 113 6.89 18.73 31.81
C GLU A 113 6.63 19.69 30.62
N THR A 114 7.67 19.96 29.81
CA THR A 114 7.53 20.74 28.57
C THR A 114 7.10 19.86 27.38
N PHE A 115 7.34 18.55 27.46
CA PHE A 115 6.92 17.57 26.46
C PHE A 115 5.56 16.99 26.85
N ASP A 116 4.50 17.41 26.16
CA ASP A 116 3.16 16.88 26.40
C ASP A 116 3.11 15.40 26.01
N ALA A 117 2.99 14.51 27.01
CA ALA A 117 2.88 13.08 26.79
C ALA A 117 1.59 12.69 26.01
N GLY A 118 0.66 13.64 25.83
CA GLY A 118 -0.50 13.49 24.96
C GLY A 118 -0.18 13.30 23.47
N ASP A 119 0.98 13.77 23.01
CA ASP A 119 1.42 13.64 21.60
C ASP A 119 1.83 12.20 21.24
N PHE A 120 2.07 11.33 22.23
CA PHE A 120 2.36 9.91 22.03
C PHE A 120 1.13 9.02 22.12
N VAL A 121 -0.03 9.56 22.51
CA VAL A 121 -1.30 8.83 22.46
C VAL A 121 -1.83 8.96 21.04
N PRO A 122 -1.97 7.85 20.28
CA PRO A 122 -2.43 7.90 18.91
C PRO A 122 -3.73 8.68 18.85
N SER A 123 -3.66 9.90 18.33
CA SER A 123 -4.84 10.75 18.28
C SER A 123 -5.79 10.19 17.21
N GLY A 124 -7.10 10.40 17.36
CA GLY A 124 -8.07 9.96 16.36
C GLY A 124 -7.75 10.49 14.95
N ARG A 125 -7.00 11.59 14.84
CA ARG A 125 -6.54 12.18 13.59
C ARG A 125 -5.45 11.36 12.90
N GLU A 126 -4.49 10.82 13.65
CA GLU A 126 -3.44 9.94 13.11
C GLU A 126 -4.04 8.62 12.63
N ALA A 127 -4.92 8.02 13.44
CA ALA A 127 -5.68 6.83 13.06
C ALA A 127 -6.46 7.09 11.76
N THR A 128 -7.22 8.19 11.69
CA THR A 128 -7.97 8.56 10.48
C THR A 128 -7.05 8.75 9.28
N SER A 129 -5.88 9.36 9.44
CA SER A 129 -4.91 9.55 8.33
C SER A 129 -4.32 8.23 7.82
N ALA A 130 -4.02 7.30 8.72
CA ALA A 130 -3.52 5.97 8.37
C ALA A 130 -4.61 5.15 7.66
N PHE A 131 -5.86 5.26 8.13
CA PHE A 131 -7.01 4.69 7.45
C PHE A 131 -7.19 5.29 6.06
N SER A 132 -7.20 6.62 5.90
CA SER A 132 -7.36 7.28 4.59
C SER A 132 -6.26 6.89 3.60
N THR A 133 -5.01 6.78 4.05
CA THR A 133 -3.89 6.35 3.20
C THR A 133 -4.07 4.91 2.74
N THR A 134 -4.43 4.01 3.66
CA THR A 134 -4.69 2.60 3.33
C THR A 134 -5.88 2.47 2.38
N PHE A 135 -6.96 3.22 2.62
CA PHE A 135 -8.13 3.25 1.72
C PHE A 135 -7.78 3.77 0.32
N GLY A 136 -6.90 4.77 0.20
CA GLY A 136 -6.41 5.25 -1.10
C GLY A 136 -5.64 4.16 -1.85
N VAL A 137 -4.74 3.45 -1.16
CA VAL A 137 -3.99 2.32 -1.75
C VAL A 137 -4.94 1.19 -2.15
N LEU A 138 -5.91 0.84 -1.31
CA LEU A 138 -6.92 -0.18 -1.63
C LEU A 138 -7.78 0.24 -2.82
N GLY A 139 -8.17 1.52 -2.91
CA GLY A 139 -8.91 2.06 -4.05
C GLY A 139 -8.13 1.90 -5.36
N ASN A 140 -6.84 2.27 -5.37
CA ASN A 140 -5.97 2.07 -6.53
C ASN A 140 -5.81 0.57 -6.87
N LEU A 141 -5.67 -0.30 -5.87
CA LEU A 141 -5.60 -1.75 -6.09
C LEU A 141 -6.87 -2.30 -6.73
N VAL A 142 -8.06 -1.86 -6.31
CA VAL A 142 -9.32 -2.27 -6.92
C VAL A 142 -9.36 -1.87 -8.41
N VAL A 143 -8.92 -0.66 -8.75
CA VAL A 143 -8.84 -0.22 -10.15
C VAL A 143 -7.86 -1.08 -10.95
N ILE A 144 -6.66 -1.34 -10.41
CA ILE A 144 -5.64 -2.20 -11.04
C ILE A 144 -6.20 -3.60 -11.30
N VAL A 145 -6.85 -4.20 -10.30
CA VAL A 145 -7.45 -5.53 -10.42
C VAL A 145 -8.58 -5.53 -11.44
N PHE A 146 -9.44 -4.50 -11.44
CA PHE A 146 -10.55 -4.41 -12.38
C PHE A 146 -10.06 -4.26 -13.82
N VAL A 147 -9.14 -3.31 -14.08
CA VAL A 147 -8.54 -3.11 -15.40
C VAL A 147 -7.78 -4.36 -15.85
N GLY A 148 -7.02 -4.97 -14.94
CA GLY A 148 -6.23 -6.15 -15.27
C GLY A 148 -7.08 -7.39 -15.55
N LEU A 149 -8.12 -7.62 -14.75
CA LEU A 149 -9.03 -8.75 -14.94
C LEU A 149 -9.88 -8.56 -16.20
N TYR A 150 -10.39 -7.35 -16.45
CA TYR A 150 -11.09 -7.03 -17.69
C TYR A 150 -10.20 -7.25 -18.91
N GLY A 151 -8.97 -6.73 -18.90
CA GLY A 151 -8.02 -6.92 -19.99
C GLY A 151 -7.59 -8.39 -20.18
N ALA A 152 -7.53 -9.17 -19.10
CA ALA A 152 -7.19 -10.59 -19.16
C ALA A 152 -8.34 -11.44 -19.74
N ILE A 153 -9.60 -11.10 -19.43
CA ILE A 153 -10.79 -11.77 -19.96
C ILE A 153 -11.00 -11.42 -21.43
N ASP A 154 -10.89 -10.15 -21.81
CA ASP A 154 -11.03 -9.71 -23.20
C ASP A 154 -10.00 -10.42 -24.11
N ARG A 155 -8.77 -10.56 -23.62
CA ARG A 155 -7.73 -11.34 -24.30
C ARG A 155 -8.07 -12.84 -24.40
N ALA A 156 -8.89 -13.38 -23.51
CA ALA A 156 -9.28 -14.79 -23.51
C ALA A 156 -10.34 -15.13 -24.57
N ASP A 157 -11.15 -14.14 -24.97
CA ASP A 157 -12.21 -14.28 -25.98
C ASP A 157 -11.72 -14.12 -27.43
N MET A 158 -10.50 -13.57 -27.64
CA MET A 158 -9.78 -13.51 -28.93
C MET A 158 -8.95 -14.77 -29.21
#